data_AF-A0A7Y5X3B3-F1
#
_entry.id   AF-A0A7Y5X3B3-F1
#
_cell.length_a   1.000
_cell.length_b   1.000
_cell.length_c   1.000
_cell.angle_alpha   90.00
_cell.angle_beta   90.00
_cell.angle_gamma   90.00
#
_symmetry.space_group_name_H-M   'P 1'
#
loop_
_entity.id
_entity.type
_entity.pdbx_description
1 polymer ?
#
loop_
_entity_poly.entity_id
_entity_poly.type
_entity_poly.pdbx_seq_one_letter_code
_entity_poly.pdbx_strand_id
1 'polypeptide(L)'
;MRYTPVELRHVKIGRSAFGGYKRHETDKLLEDVADSFEDVWRERGELADKLEDVERVLADVKQRESLLASTLVAAEKASAEVREAAKHEAELIVAEAHHEARSVT
;
A
#
# COMPACT_ATOMS: atom_id res chain seq x y z
N MET A 1 -15.49 -12.96 16.03
CA MET A 1 -16.86 -12.64 16.50
C MET A 1 -17.52 -13.94 16.95
N ARG A 2 -18.40 -13.90 17.97
CA ARG A 2 -18.98 -15.10 18.59
C ARG A 2 -20.26 -15.60 17.91
N TYR A 3 -20.89 -14.74 17.10
CA TYR A 3 -22.07 -15.06 16.28
C TYR A 3 -21.95 -14.31 14.95
N THR A 4 -22.40 -14.94 13.86
CA THR A 4 -22.72 -14.32 12.58
C THR A 4 -24.15 -13.75 12.59
N PRO A 5 -24.52 -12.83 11.68
CA PRO A 5 -25.90 -12.34 11.57
C PRO A 5 -26.91 -13.49 11.42
N VAL A 6 -26.57 -14.49 10.61
CA VAL A 6 -27.39 -15.70 10.42
C VAL A 6 -27.52 -16.49 11.72
N GLU A 7 -26.44 -16.72 12.46
CA GLU A 7 -26.51 -17.42 13.76
C GLU A 7 -27.35 -16.64 14.77
N LEU A 8 -27.27 -15.30 14.79
CA LEU A 8 -28.05 -14.47 15.70
C LEU A 8 -29.55 -14.63 15.48
N ARG A 9 -30.01 -14.72 14.22
CA ARG A 9 -31.42 -15.00 13.87
C ARG A 9 -31.92 -16.36 14.39
N HIS A 10 -31.01 -17.31 14.61
CA HIS A 10 -31.36 -18.65 15.10
C HIS A 10 -31.22 -18.80 16.62
N VAL A 11 -30.76 -17.76 17.33
CA VAL A 11 -30.67 -17.80 18.80
C VAL A 11 -32.06 -17.84 19.40
N LYS A 12 -32.33 -18.86 20.23
CA LYS A 12 -33.56 -18.96 21.02
C LYS A 12 -33.28 -18.71 22.48
N ILE A 13 -33.96 -17.73 23.06
CA ILE A 13 -33.87 -17.45 24.50
C ILE A 13 -34.87 -18.34 25.25
N GLY A 14 -34.36 -19.05 26.27
CA GLY A 14 -35.16 -19.93 27.12
C GLY A 14 -36.22 -19.18 27.92
N ARG A 15 -37.32 -19.85 28.26
CA ARG A 15 -38.39 -19.27 29.08
C ARG A 15 -37.99 -19.28 30.56
N SER A 16 -38.13 -18.14 31.24
CA SER A 16 -38.04 -18.09 32.70
C SER A 16 -39.41 -18.35 33.33
N ALA A 17 -39.44 -19.11 34.43
CA ALA A 17 -40.65 -19.41 35.18
C ALA A 17 -41.17 -18.21 36.00
N PHE A 18 -40.34 -17.21 36.27
CA PHE A 18 -40.72 -15.99 36.99
C PHE A 18 -39.87 -14.80 36.53
N GLY A 19 -40.47 -13.62 36.36
CA GLY A 19 -39.77 -12.35 36.11
C GLY A 19 -38.98 -12.23 34.80
N GLY A 20 -39.26 -13.05 33.78
CA GLY A 20 -38.54 -13.02 32.50
C GLY A 20 -38.98 -11.89 31.56
N TYR A 21 -38.14 -11.59 30.57
CA TYR A 21 -38.50 -10.66 29.48
C TYR A 21 -39.65 -11.19 28.63
N LYS A 22 -40.45 -10.27 28.08
CA LYS A 22 -41.55 -10.61 27.19
C LYS A 22 -40.97 -11.15 25.88
N ARG A 23 -41.23 -12.43 25.63
CA ARG A 23 -40.74 -13.16 24.45
C ARG A 23 -40.90 -12.41 23.14
N HIS A 24 -42.09 -11.84 22.86
CA HIS A 24 -42.33 -11.16 21.59
C HIS A 24 -41.45 -9.91 21.42
N GLU A 25 -41.30 -9.11 22.49
CA GLU A 25 -40.43 -7.92 22.46
C GLU A 25 -38.95 -8.32 22.35
N THR A 26 -38.54 -9.40 23.02
CA THR A 26 -37.18 -9.94 22.91
C THR A 26 -36.88 -10.51 21.52
N ASP A 27 -37.79 -11.30 20.95
CA ASP A 27 -37.63 -11.90 19.62
C ASP A 27 -37.51 -10.79 18.55
N LYS A 28 -38.37 -9.75 18.63
CA LYS A 28 -38.28 -8.58 17.74
C LYS A 28 -36.94 -7.84 17.87
N LEU A 29 -36.48 -7.63 19.10
CA LEU A 29 -35.17 -7.00 19.33
C LEU A 29 -34.03 -7.83 18.72
N LEU A 30 -34.08 -9.16 18.82
CA LEU A 30 -33.07 -10.03 18.20
C LEU A 30 -33.08 -9.94 16.67
N GLU A 31 -34.25 -9.80 16.06
CA GLU A 31 -34.39 -9.53 14.63
C GLU A 31 -33.76 -8.18 14.25
N ASP A 32 -34.12 -7.10 14.95
CA ASP A 32 -33.58 -5.75 14.71
C ASP A 32 -32.05 -5.70 14.87
N VAL A 33 -31.51 -6.39 15.89
CA VAL A 33 -30.06 -6.51 16.10
C VAL A 33 -29.41 -7.34 14.99
N ALA A 34 -30.05 -8.42 14.53
CA ALA A 34 -29.52 -9.22 13.43
C ALA A 34 -29.48 -8.44 12.11
N ASP A 35 -30.50 -7.65 11.81
CA ASP A 35 -30.53 -6.77 10.64
C ASP A 35 -29.40 -5.73 10.71
N SER A 36 -29.30 -5.01 11.84
CA SER A 36 -28.24 -4.02 12.05
C SER A 36 -26.85 -4.63 11.97
N PHE A 37 -26.68 -5.87 12.47
CA PHE A 37 -25.41 -6.57 12.44
C PHE A 37 -25.04 -7.07 11.04
N GLU A 38 -26.03 -7.44 10.23
CA GLU A 38 -25.84 -7.79 8.82
C GLU A 38 -25.33 -6.60 8.00
N ASP A 39 -25.89 -5.42 8.22
CA ASP A 39 -25.46 -4.18 7.57
C ASP A 39 -24.00 -3.86 7.90
N VAL A 40 -23.64 -3.86 9.20
CA VAL A 40 -22.27 -3.64 9.67
C VAL A 40 -21.31 -4.71 9.13
N TRP A 41 -21.75 -5.97 9.07
CA TRP A 41 -20.94 -7.06 8.55
C TRP A 41 -20.65 -6.88 7.06
N ARG A 42 -21.65 -6.47 6.27
CA ARG A 42 -21.51 -6.17 4.85
C ARG A 42 -20.57 -4.98 4.63
N GLU A 43 -20.79 -3.88 5.34
CA GLU A 43 -19.93 -2.69 5.26
C GLU A 43 -18.49 -3.01 5.63
N ARG A 44 -18.27 -3.82 6.68
CA ARG A 44 -16.93 -4.30 7.05
C ARG A 44 -16.29 -5.07 5.89
N GLY A 45 -17.04 -5.95 5.22
CA GLY A 45 -16.55 -6.70 4.05
C GLY A 45 -16.12 -5.75 2.93
N GLU A 46 -17.00 -4.83 2.55
CA GLU A 46 -16.71 -3.84 1.50
C GLU A 46 -15.50 -2.95 1.84
N LEU A 47 -15.35 -2.56 3.10
CA LEU A 47 -14.19 -1.78 3.56
C LEU A 47 -12.90 -2.60 3.56
N ALA A 48 -12.98 -3.89 3.91
CA ALA A 48 -11.82 -4.78 3.85
C ALA A 48 -11.35 -4.98 2.41
N ASP A 49 -12.27 -5.20 1.47
CA ASP A 49 -11.95 -5.34 0.04
C ASP A 49 -11.33 -4.04 -0.51
N LYS A 50 -11.90 -2.87 -0.18
CA LYS A 50 -11.34 -1.56 -0.56
C LYS A 50 -9.96 -1.33 0.04
N LEU A 51 -9.73 -1.76 1.28
CA LEU A 51 -8.43 -1.63 1.94
C LEU A 51 -7.38 -2.46 1.21
N GLU A 52 -7.69 -3.72 0.88
CA GLU A 52 -6.79 -4.60 0.12
C GLU A 52 -6.43 -4.00 -1.25
N ASP A 53 -7.42 -3.43 -1.94
CA ASP A 53 -7.20 -2.74 -3.22
C ASP A 53 -6.27 -1.53 -3.09
N VAL A 54 -6.50 -0.69 -2.08
CA VAL A 54 -5.66 0.50 -1.83
C VAL A 54 -4.25 0.10 -1.42
N GLU A 55 -4.10 -0.91 -0.57
CA GLU A 55 -2.78 -1.43 -0.15
C GLU A 55 -1.99 -1.98 -1.34
N ARG A 56 -2.65 -2.68 -2.27
CA ARG A 56 -2.04 -3.17 -3.51
C ARG A 56 -1.55 -2.03 -4.40
N VAL A 57 -2.37 -1.00 -4.61
CA VAL A 57 -1.98 0.18 -5.40
C VAL A 57 -0.82 0.93 -4.72
N LEU A 58 -0.89 1.09 -3.40
CA LEU A 58 0.16 1.76 -2.64
C LEU A 58 1.51 1.02 -2.76
N ALA A 59 1.50 -0.32 -2.73
CA ALA A 59 2.70 -1.13 -2.90
C ALA A 59 3.33 -0.93 -4.28
N ASP A 60 2.53 -0.94 -5.35
CA ASP A 60 2.99 -0.70 -6.72
C ASP A 60 3.56 0.72 -6.89
N VAL A 61 2.91 1.75 -6.34
CA VAL A 61 3.43 3.12 -6.34
C VAL A 61 4.77 3.21 -5.63
N LYS A 62 4.89 2.64 -4.42
CA LYS A 62 6.16 2.63 -3.67
C LYS A 62 7.28 1.91 -4.43
N GLN A 63 6.97 0.82 -5.11
CA GLN A 63 7.94 0.11 -5.94
C GLN A 63 8.43 0.97 -7.10
N ARG A 64 7.52 1.66 -7.80
CA ARG A 64 7.86 2.58 -8.89
C ARG A 64 8.68 3.76 -8.41
N GLU A 65 8.33 4.36 -7.27
CA GLU A 65 9.10 5.44 -6.66
C GLU A 65 10.53 5.01 -6.31
N SER A 66 10.69 3.80 -5.75
CA SER A 66 12.02 3.24 -5.46
C SER A 66 12.85 3.03 -6.73
N LEU A 67 12.23 2.50 -7.80
CA LEU A 67 12.88 2.33 -9.09
C LEU A 67 13.28 3.68 -9.71
N LEU A 68 12.40 4.69 -9.66
CA LEU A 68 12.69 6.03 -10.15
C LEU A 68 13.84 6.66 -9.37
N ALA A 69 13.84 6.57 -8.05
CA ALA A 69 14.91 7.09 -7.21
C ALA A 69 16.26 6.43 -7.53
N SER A 70 16.30 5.11 -7.65
CA SER A 70 17.53 4.40 -8.03
C SER A 70 18.01 4.75 -9.44
N THR A 71 17.08 4.95 -10.37
CA THR A 71 17.39 5.37 -11.75
C THR A 71 17.97 6.78 -11.79
N LEU A 72 17.43 7.72 -11.02
CA LEU A 72 17.96 9.08 -10.91
C LEU A 72 19.39 9.08 -10.37
N VAL A 73 19.64 8.32 -9.29
CA VAL A 73 21.00 8.18 -8.73
C VAL A 73 21.96 7.57 -9.76
N ALA A 74 21.52 6.56 -10.53
CA ALA A 74 22.33 5.97 -11.58
C ALA A 74 22.62 6.97 -12.71
N ALA A 75 21.63 7.76 -13.12
CA ALA A 75 21.78 8.79 -14.14
C ALA A 75 22.75 9.92 -13.70
N GLU A 76 22.69 10.33 -12.43
CA GLU A 76 23.61 11.30 -11.86
C GLU A 76 25.06 10.77 -11.87
N LYS A 77 25.26 9.51 -11.45
CA LYS A 77 26.58 8.86 -11.49
C LYS A 77 27.13 8.76 -12.91
N ALA A 78 26.32 8.25 -13.84
CA ALA A 78 26.72 8.16 -15.25
C ALA A 78 27.07 9.54 -15.84
N SER A 79 26.29 10.58 -15.51
CA SER A 79 26.59 11.95 -15.94
C SER A 79 27.90 12.47 -15.35
N ALA A 80 28.20 12.16 -14.09
CA ALA A 80 29.46 12.52 -13.46
C ALA A 80 30.65 11.78 -14.10
N GLU A 81 30.52 10.48 -14.35
CA GLU A 81 31.54 9.67 -15.03
C GLU A 81 31.84 10.20 -16.43
N VAL A 82 30.82 10.50 -17.23
CA VAL A 82 30.97 11.11 -18.56
C VAL A 82 31.71 12.44 -18.48
N ARG A 83 31.38 13.28 -17.48
CA ARG A 83 32.02 14.58 -17.29
C ARG A 83 33.49 14.44 -16.91
N GLU A 84 33.83 13.50 -16.02
CA GLU A 84 35.23 13.26 -15.63
C GLU A 84 36.04 12.65 -16.78
N ALA A 85 35.47 11.71 -17.53
CA ALA A 85 36.12 11.16 -18.73
C ALA A 85 36.43 12.25 -19.76
N ALA A 86 35.47 13.13 -20.05
CA ALA A 86 35.65 14.23 -20.99
C ALA A 86 36.72 15.24 -20.53
N LYS A 87 36.83 15.52 -19.22
CA LYS A 87 37.90 16.36 -18.67
C LYS A 87 39.27 15.72 -18.86
N HIS A 88 39.41 14.44 -18.51
CA HIS A 88 40.66 13.71 -18.69
C HIS A 88 41.10 13.66 -20.15
N GLU A 89 40.16 13.40 -21.07
CA GLU A 89 40.45 13.39 -22.50
C GLU A 89 40.90 14.78 -22.98
N ALA A 90 40.25 15.86 -22.53
CA ALA A 90 40.68 17.22 -22.85
C ALA A 90 42.09 17.54 -22.32
N GLU A 91 42.42 17.12 -21.09
CA GLU A 91 43.77 17.29 -20.52
C GLU A 91 44.83 16.54 -21.31
N LEU A 92 44.54 15.31 -21.76
CA LEU A 92 45.43 14.51 -22.59
C LEU A 92 45.68 15.16 -23.94
N ILE A 93 44.63 15.63 -24.62
CA ILE A 93 44.74 16.34 -25.91
C ILE A 93 45.64 17.57 -25.77
N VAL A 94 45.45 18.37 -24.72
CA VAL A 94 46.27 19.56 -24.47
C VAL A 94 47.73 19.19 -24.18
N ALA A 95 47.97 18.15 -23.39
CA ALA A 95 49.31 17.67 -23.08
C ALA A 95 50.05 17.16 -24.33
N GLU A 96 49.36 16.43 -25.20
CA GLU A 96 49.88 15.93 -26.47
C GLU A 96 50.21 17.07 -27.44
N ALA A 97 49.31 18.05 -27.60
CA ALA A 97 49.56 19.24 -28.41
C ALA A 97 50.79 20.03 -27.91
N HIS A 98 50.97 20.17 -26.59
CA HIS A 98 52.16 20.81 -26.02
C HIS A 98 53.44 19.99 -26.24
N HIS A 99 53.35 18.66 -26.26
CA HIS A 99 54.49 17.80 -26.55
C HIS A 99 54.91 17.91 -28.02
N GLU A 100 53.95 17.82 -28.95
CA GLU A 100 54.21 17.99 -30.38
C GLU A 100 54.84 19.35 -30.68
N ALA A 101 54.28 20.44 -30.13
CA ALA A 101 54.81 21.79 -30.33
C ALA A 101 56.29 21.92 -29.89
N ARG A 102 56.67 21.28 -28.78
CA ARG A 102 58.07 21.26 -28.31
C ARG A 102 59.00 20.43 -29.18
N SER A 103 58.47 19.42 -29.88
CA SER A 103 59.29 18.54 -30.74
C SER A 103 59.64 19.16 -32.10
N VAL A 104 58.94 20.22 -32.50
CA VAL A 104 59.11 20.90 -33.80
C VAL A 104 60.08 22.10 -33.71
N THR A 105 60.36 22.61 -32.50
CA THR A 105 61.39 23.63 -32.20
C THR A 105 62.68 23.02 -31.71
#